data_AF-A0A524BDB1-F1
#
_entry.id   AF-A0A524BDB1-F1
#
_cell.length_a   1.000
_cell.length_b   1.000
_cell.length_c   1.000
_cell.angle_alpha   90.00
_cell.angle_beta   90.00
_cell.angle_gamma   90.00
#
_symmetry.space_group_name_H-M   'P 1'
#
loop_
_entity.id
_entity.type
_entity.pdbx_description
1 polymer ?
#
loop_
_entity_poly.entity_id
_entity_poly.type
_entity_poly.pdbx_seq_one_letter_code
_entity_poly.pdbx_strand_id
1 'polypeptide(L)' 'MSEEPVVIRGNPTPDEVAAVVAALAIMRQARATRARRRRSLWALPSRQTRPRLNPGPGAWRASAFPR' A
#
# COMPACT_ATOMS: atom_id res chain seq x y z
N MET A 1 21.08 2.87 21.70
CA MET A 1 21.99 2.29 20.67
C MET A 1 21.89 3.16 19.45
N SER A 2 22.76 4.16 19.34
CA SER A 2 22.88 4.94 18.11
C SER A 2 23.63 4.06 17.11
N GLU A 3 22.97 3.63 16.04
CA GLU A 3 23.64 2.96 14.93
C GLU A 3 24.36 4.02 14.11
N GLU A 4 25.67 4.14 14.31
CA GLU A 4 26.52 4.87 13.38
C GLU A 4 26.76 3.99 12.13
N PRO A 5 26.74 4.58 10.92
CA PRO A 5 26.89 3.82 9.68
C PRO A 5 28.29 3.21 9.58
N VAL A 6 28.36 1.89 9.45
CA VAL A 6 29.63 1.16 9.29
C VAL A 6 29.93 0.91 7.81
N VAL A 7 31.14 1.29 7.39
CA VAL A 7 31.66 0.97 6.05
C VAL A 7 32.35 -0.39 6.10
N ILE A 8 31.86 -1.34 5.31
CA ILE A 8 32.39 -2.73 5.29
C ILE A 8 33.58 -2.86 4.32
N ARG A 9 33.64 -2.04 3.26
CA ARG A 9 34.74 -1.99 2.28
C ARG A 9 34.93 -0.59 1.71
N GLY A 10 36.18 -0.26 1.36
CA GLY A 10 36.58 1.03 0.79
C GLY A 10 37.00 2.05 1.86
N ASN A 11 37.49 3.20 1.43
CA ASN A 11 37.81 4.34 2.29
C ASN A 11 37.11 5.60 1.75
N PRO A 12 35.77 5.66 1.82
CA PRO A 12 35.04 6.82 1.36
C PRO A 12 35.35 8.02 2.25
N THR A 13 35.35 9.19 1.63
CA THR A 13 35.47 10.44 2.37
C THR A 13 34.22 10.72 3.20
N PRO A 14 34.29 11.54 4.27
CA PRO A 14 33.12 11.92 5.05
C PRO A 14 31.98 12.52 4.20
N ASP A 15 32.34 13.30 3.17
CA ASP A 15 31.38 13.94 2.27
C ASP A 15 30.63 12.92 1.40
N GLU A 16 31.31 11.87 0.93
CA GLU A 16 30.67 10.79 0.16
C GLU A 16 29.68 9.99 1.02
N VAL A 17 30.04 9.71 2.28
CA VAL A 17 29.11 9.08 3.24
C VAL A 17 27.89 9.98 3.47
N ALA A 18 28.10 11.28 3.66
CA ALA A 18 27.03 12.24 3.84
C ALA A 18 26.10 12.30 2.62
N ALA A 19 26.65 12.28 1.40
CA ALA A 19 25.88 12.28 0.16
C ALA A 19 24.96 11.05 0.04
N VAL A 20 25.45 9.85 0.38
CA VAL A 20 24.65 8.62 0.36
C VAL A 20 23.55 8.66 1.43
N VAL A 21 23.88 9.08 2.65
CA VAL A 21 22.89 9.22 3.73
C VAL A 21 21.79 10.21 3.34
N ALA A 22 22.16 11.36 2.77
CA ALA A 22 21.22 12.37 2.28
C ALA A 22 20.31 11.81 1.17
N ALA A 23 20.87 11.08 0.21
CA ALA A 23 20.10 10.45 -0.86
C ALA A 23 19.06 9.46 -0.29
N LEU A 24 19.46 8.61 0.65
CA LEU A 24 18.57 7.66 1.32
C LEU A 24 17.46 8.37 2.12
N ALA A 25 17.78 9.48 2.80
CA ALA A 25 16.80 10.28 3.52
C ALA A 25 15.74 10.89 2.57
N ILE A 26 16.17 11.44 1.44
CA ILE A 26 15.27 11.98 0.40
C ILE A 26 14.36 10.88 -0.17
N MET A 27 14.93 9.72 -0.52
CA MET A 27 14.16 8.58 -1.03
C MET A 27 13.09 8.11 -0.02
N ARG A 28 13.43 8.08 1.26
CA ARG A 28 12.50 7.70 2.33
C ARG A 28 11.38 8.73 2.48
N GLN A 29 11.68 10.02 2.40
CA GLN A 29 10.68 11.08 2.45
C GLN A 29 9.71 11.04 1.26
N ALA A 30 10.22 10.77 0.05
CA ALA A 30 9.40 10.60 -1.15
C ALA A 30 8.46 9.38 -1.06
N ARG A 31 8.90 8.31 -0.40
CA ARG A 31 8.06 7.12 -0.16
C ARG A 31 6.97 7.39 0.88
N ALA A 32 7.25 8.19 1.90
CA ALA A 32 6.27 8.58 2.91
C ALA A 32 5.12 9.41 2.31
N THR A 33 5.42 10.31 1.36
CA THR A 33 4.40 11.10 0.66
C THR A 33 3.53 10.27 -0.30
N ARG A 34 4.04 9.13 -0.80
CA ARG A 34 3.29 8.24 -1.71
C ARG A 34 2.43 7.19 -1.00
N ALA A 35 2.61 6.98 0.29
CA ALA A 35 1.78 6.07 1.07
C ALA A 35 0.43 6.71 1.40
N ARG A 36 -0.42 6.92 0.38
CA ARG A 36 -1.86 7.10 0.65
C ARG A 36 -2.29 5.84 1.38
N ARG A 37 -2.61 5.97 2.67
CA ARG A 37 -3.02 4.86 3.54
C ARG A 37 -4.06 4.04 2.79
N ARG A 38 -3.67 2.85 2.32
CA ARG A 38 -4.61 1.95 1.64
C ARG A 38 -5.73 1.69 2.63
N ARG A 39 -6.96 2.06 2.26
CA ARG A 39 -8.12 1.64 3.07
C ARG A 39 -8.08 0.12 3.15
N SER A 40 -8.17 -0.39 4.37
CA SER A 40 -8.35 -1.82 4.57
C SER A 40 -9.61 -2.25 3.82
N LEU A 41 -9.48 -3.23 2.93
CA LEU A 41 -10.63 -3.79 2.23
C LEU A 41 -11.60 -4.45 3.21
N TRP A 42 -11.12 -4.91 4.35
CA TRP A 42 -11.95 -5.48 5.42
C TRP A 42 -12.73 -4.42 6.20
N ALA A 43 -12.21 -3.20 6.32
CA ALA A 43 -12.85 -2.08 7.02
C ALA A 43 -13.70 -1.19 6.10
N LEU A 44 -14.00 -1.63 4.87
CA LEU A 44 -14.81 -0.85 3.92
C LEU A 44 -16.26 -0.74 4.42
N PRO A 45 -16.84 0.47 4.58
CA PRO A 45 -18.24 0.63 4.98
C PRO A 45 -19.24 -0.07 4.06
N SER A 46 -18.94 -0.15 2.76
CA SER A 46 -19.76 -0.88 1.79
C SER A 46 -19.84 -2.39 2.04
N ARG A 47 -18.96 -2.96 2.89
CA ARG A 47 -19.04 -4.34 3.34
C ARG A 47 -19.88 -4.52 4.60
N GLN A 48 -20.17 -3.45 5.33
CA GLN A 48 -21.06 -3.49 6.50
C GLN A 48 -22.54 -3.56 6.10
N THR A 49 -22.85 -3.21 4.86
CA THR A 49 -24.21 -3.27 4.31
C THR A 49 -24.27 -4.27 3.16
N ARG A 50 -25.37 -5.01 3.10
CA ARG A 50 -25.64 -5.88 1.96
C ARG A 50 -25.97 -5.01 0.72
N PRO A 51 -25.32 -5.24 -0.44
CA PRO A 51 -25.69 -4.58 -1.68
C PRO A 51 -27.15 -4.87 -2.06
N ARG A 52 -27.81 -3.92 -2.73
CA ARG A 52 -29.12 -4.16 -3.33
C ARG A 52 -28.97 -5.22 -4.43
N LEU A 53 -29.82 -6.25 -4.39
CA LEU A 53 -29.95 -7.18 -5.51
C LEU A 53 -31.00 -6.63 -6.46
N ASN A 54 -30.63 -6.48 -7.73
CA ASN A 54 -31.56 -6.08 -8.79
C ASN A 54 -31.84 -7.30 -9.68
N PRO A 55 -32.98 -7.99 -9.52
CA PRO A 55 -33.32 -9.11 -10.39
C PRO A 55 -33.57 -8.59 -11.82
N GLY A 56 -32.92 -9.22 -12.80
CA GLY A 56 -33.19 -8.96 -14.21
C GLY A 56 -34.56 -9.49 -14.65
N PRO A 57 -35.04 -9.12 -15.84
CA PRO A 57 -36.27 -9.68 -16.40
C PRO A 57 -36.23 -11.22 -16.39
N GLY A 58 -37.28 -11.84 -15.84
CA GLY A 58 -37.37 -13.30 -15.73
C GLY A 58 -36.48 -13.97 -14.68
N ALA A 59 -35.64 -13.23 -13.93
CA ALA A 59 -34.70 -13.82 -12.97
C ALA A 59 -35.37 -14.65 -11.87
N TRP A 60 -36.56 -14.27 -11.42
CA TRP A 60 -37.36 -15.04 -10.46
C TRP A 60 -37.84 -16.39 -11.01
N ARG A 61 -38.14 -16.49 -12.32
CA ARG A 61 -38.50 -17.77 -12.94
C ARG A 61 -37.26 -18.65 -13.09
N ALA A 62 -36.14 -18.05 -13.51
CA ALA A 62 -34.87 -18.74 -13.69
C ALA A 62 -34.22 -19.24 -12.39
N SER A 63 -34.63 -18.74 -11.22
CA SER A 63 -34.10 -19.21 -9.93
C SER A 63 -34.71 -20.53 -9.45
N ALA A 64 -35.90 -20.90 -9.94
CA ALA A 64 -36.66 -22.04 -9.44
C ALA A 64 -36.96 -23.12 -10.51
N PHE A 65 -36.77 -22.82 -11.80
CA PHE A 65 -37.05 -23.74 -12.89
C PHE A 65 -35.83 -24.02 -13.78
N PRO A 66 -35.62 -25.28 -14.23
CA PRO A 66 -34.63 -25.61 -15.23
C PRO A 66 -34.90 -24.90 -16.56
N ARG A 67 -33.85 -24.66 -17.33
CA ARG A 67 -33.95 -24.11 -18.69
C ARG A 67 -34.32 -25.18 -19.71
#